data_AF-A0A259T6G1-F1
#
_entry.id   AF-A0A259T6G1-F1
#
_cell.length_a   1.000
_cell.length_b   1.000
_cell.length_c   1.000
_cell.angle_alpha   90.00
_cell.angle_beta   90.00
_cell.angle_gamma   90.00
#
_symmetry.space_group_name_H-M   'P 1'
#
loop_
_entity.id
_entity.type
_entity.pdbx_description
1 polymer ?
#
loop_
_entity_poly.entity_id
_entity_poly.type
_entity_poly.pdbx_seq_one_letter_code
_entity_poly.pdbx_strand_id
1 'polypeptide(L)'
;MNDWLNRIRKGIGKKLAAIHRWNAWMVAFLGFSGVILPLGFWREVLGGGRVWLKWLHIGVGLALLLPVVYYLFLAGKHWKLLKDRPKQKWNVIIVLFLLVGWFLSGVVLWQFRAFGPAWSNPALTIHDLFTWVGLPYIIYHSVTRTQWLKEPHRRTVKSGADRPTTTYAANEPLYTRRAFIRSAIGVGLAVAFGPSFIKWLGSSSGSSQQNMEELLEKDANHLVPAPTPAAESLTPVGGGAKGNFRIYTVTPIPAFDNANWSFTVDGLVKKRLQWNWEQFVKLPRVVQVSDFHCVTGWSVYHNTWEGIPLTKLLDEAGVQSAAQTVKFYSGDGVYTDSLTLEQARMDDILVAVLHDGKPIPSDLGGPVRLIVPQMYTYKSVKWLNRIELIQDDHIGYWEERGYDKNAWLPDAKRT
;
A
#
# COMPACT_ATOMS: atom_id res chain seq x y z
N MET A 1 35.21 -39.80 18.87
CA MET A 1 34.34 -38.59 18.92
C MET A 1 34.34 -37.79 17.62
N ASN A 2 35.49 -37.60 16.94
CA ASN A 2 35.59 -36.78 15.72
C ASN A 2 34.84 -37.32 14.48
N ASP A 3 34.79 -38.65 14.31
CA ASP A 3 34.16 -39.26 13.12
C ASP A 3 32.62 -39.22 13.17
N TRP A 4 32.06 -39.37 14.37
CA TRP A 4 30.62 -39.19 14.65
C TRP A 4 30.18 -37.74 14.42
N LEU A 5 30.96 -36.75 14.88
CA LEU A 5 30.71 -35.33 14.63
C LEU A 5 30.79 -34.98 13.13
N ASN A 6 31.68 -35.62 12.37
CA ASN A 6 31.81 -35.42 10.92
C ASN A 6 30.64 -36.02 10.13
N ARG A 7 30.14 -37.20 10.51
CA ARG A 7 28.93 -37.79 9.91
C ARG A 7 27.68 -36.95 10.21
N ILE A 8 27.53 -36.47 11.44
CA ILE A 8 26.46 -35.55 11.82
C ILE A 8 26.58 -34.21 11.08
N ARG A 9 27.79 -33.66 10.93
CA ARG A 9 28.07 -32.45 10.12
C ARG A 9 27.63 -32.61 8.67
N LYS A 10 27.94 -33.75 8.03
CA LYS A 10 27.51 -34.04 6.64
C LYS A 10 25.98 -34.08 6.52
N GLY A 11 25.28 -34.65 7.50
CA GLY A 11 23.82 -34.69 7.54
C GLY A 11 23.17 -33.32 7.81
N ILE A 12 23.69 -32.58 8.79
CA ILE A 12 23.19 -31.24 9.16
C ILE A 12 23.44 -30.23 8.04
N GLY A 13 24.59 -30.28 7.37
CA GLY A 13 24.90 -29.41 6.24
C GLY A 13 23.91 -29.56 5.08
N LYS A 14 23.55 -30.81 4.73
CA LYS A 14 22.50 -31.07 3.72
C LYS A 14 21.13 -30.55 4.14
N LYS A 15 20.75 -30.73 5.41
CA LYS A 15 19.49 -30.21 5.97
C LYS A 15 19.45 -28.67 5.94
N LEU A 16 20.52 -28.00 6.37
CA LEU A 16 20.66 -26.53 6.32
C LEU A 16 20.61 -26.00 4.88
N ALA A 17 21.26 -26.68 3.94
CA ALA A 17 21.23 -26.29 2.54
C ALA A 17 19.82 -26.42 1.93
N ALA A 18 19.08 -27.47 2.30
CA ALA A 18 17.69 -27.65 1.89
C ALA A 18 16.79 -26.53 2.45
N ILE A 19 16.90 -26.21 3.74
CA ILE A 19 16.17 -25.09 4.37
C ILE A 19 16.46 -23.78 3.65
N HIS A 20 17.74 -23.49 3.40
CA HIS A 20 18.14 -22.25 2.75
C HIS A 20 17.59 -22.14 1.33
N ARG A 21 17.55 -23.25 0.57
CA ARG A 21 16.98 -23.28 -0.79
C ARG A 21 15.48 -23.02 -0.78
N TRP A 22 14.74 -23.68 0.11
CA TRP A 22 13.30 -23.45 0.27
C TRP A 22 13.02 -22.01 0.68
N ASN A 23 13.71 -21.52 1.72
CA ASN A 23 13.58 -20.15 2.18
C ASN A 23 13.89 -19.13 1.07
N ALA A 24 14.94 -19.35 0.28
CA ALA A 24 15.30 -18.45 -0.82
C ALA A 24 14.19 -18.33 -1.87
N TRP A 25 13.57 -19.44 -2.29
CA TRP A 25 12.47 -19.42 -3.25
C TRP A 25 11.22 -18.74 -2.70
N MET A 26 10.87 -19.02 -1.44
CA MET A 26 9.70 -18.42 -0.81
C MET A 26 9.88 -16.91 -0.61
N VAL A 27 11.04 -16.48 -0.11
CA VAL A 27 11.36 -15.06 0.04
C VAL A 27 11.44 -14.36 -1.31
N ALA A 28 11.98 -15.00 -2.35
CA ALA A 28 11.99 -14.42 -3.70
C ALA A 28 10.56 -14.21 -4.23
N PHE A 29 9.69 -15.21 -4.06
CA PHE A 29 8.28 -15.10 -4.41
C PHE A 29 7.57 -13.99 -3.61
N LEU A 30 7.74 -13.97 -2.29
CA LEU A 30 7.12 -12.98 -1.40
C LEU A 30 7.62 -11.56 -1.70
N GLY A 31 8.91 -11.41 -1.98
CA GLY A 31 9.49 -10.15 -2.40
C GLY A 31 8.91 -9.64 -3.72
N PHE A 32 8.84 -10.52 -4.73
CA PHE A 32 8.28 -10.16 -6.03
C PHE A 32 6.79 -9.82 -5.94
N SER A 33 5.99 -10.69 -5.33
CA SER A 33 4.56 -10.47 -5.15
C SER A 33 4.27 -9.27 -4.23
N GLY A 34 5.07 -9.04 -3.19
CA GLY A 34 4.95 -7.90 -2.28
C GLY A 34 5.26 -6.56 -2.94
N VAL A 35 6.15 -6.51 -3.94
CA VAL A 35 6.40 -5.31 -4.75
C VAL A 35 5.32 -5.10 -5.81
N ILE A 36 4.77 -6.18 -6.38
CA ILE A 36 3.75 -6.10 -7.43
C ILE A 36 2.39 -5.65 -6.89
N LEU A 37 1.96 -6.20 -5.76
CA LEU A 37 0.65 -5.94 -5.17
C LEU A 37 0.31 -4.45 -4.91
N PRO A 38 1.27 -3.58 -4.52
CA PRO A 38 1.04 -2.14 -4.36
C PRO A 38 1.19 -1.31 -5.64
N LEU A 39 1.87 -1.80 -6.69
CA LEU A 39 2.11 -1.02 -7.91
C LEU A 39 0.84 -0.87 -8.75
N GLY A 40 0.47 0.39 -9.04
CA GLY A 40 -0.76 0.75 -9.77
C GLY A 40 -0.85 0.13 -11.16
N PHE A 41 0.27 0.02 -11.89
CA PHE A 41 0.31 -0.60 -13.22
C PHE A 41 -0.23 -2.04 -13.22
N TRP A 42 0.22 -2.87 -12.28
CA TRP A 42 -0.21 -4.26 -12.18
C TRP A 42 -1.65 -4.41 -11.71
N ARG A 43 -2.23 -3.34 -11.14
CA ARG A 43 -3.60 -3.30 -10.66
C ARG A 43 -4.61 -3.39 -11.80
N GLU A 44 -4.30 -2.77 -12.95
CA GLU A 44 -5.11 -2.87 -14.16
C GLU A 44 -4.87 -4.19 -14.89
N VAL A 45 -3.59 -4.56 -15.08
CA VAL A 45 -3.21 -5.75 -15.85
C VAL A 45 -3.73 -7.05 -15.22
N LEU A 46 -3.70 -7.16 -13.89
CA LEU A 46 -4.05 -8.41 -13.20
C LEU A 46 -5.57 -8.59 -13.00
N GLY A 47 -6.36 -7.51 -13.03
CA GLY A 47 -7.80 -7.55 -12.72
C GLY A 47 -8.12 -8.43 -11.50
N GLY A 48 -9.03 -9.40 -11.67
CA GLY A 48 -9.39 -10.38 -10.63
C GLY A 48 -8.25 -11.33 -10.20
N GLY A 49 -7.23 -11.55 -11.05
CA GLY A 49 -6.05 -12.36 -10.72
C GLY A 49 -5.22 -11.79 -9.56
N ARG A 50 -5.37 -10.50 -9.26
CA ARG A 50 -4.74 -9.86 -8.09
C ARG A 50 -5.23 -10.42 -6.76
N VAL A 51 -6.51 -10.77 -6.68
CA VAL A 51 -7.08 -11.37 -5.45
C VAL A 51 -6.44 -12.72 -5.19
N TRP A 52 -6.29 -13.54 -6.24
CA TRP A 52 -5.59 -14.81 -6.15
C TRP A 52 -4.12 -14.63 -5.77
N LEU A 53 -3.43 -13.66 -6.38
CA LEU A 53 -2.03 -13.35 -6.03
C LEU A 53 -1.88 -12.91 -4.57
N LYS A 54 -2.83 -12.11 -4.05
CA LYS A 54 -2.85 -11.71 -2.63
C LYS A 54 -2.99 -12.93 -1.73
N TRP A 55 -3.94 -13.83 -2.01
CA TRP A 55 -4.11 -15.05 -1.23
C TRP A 55 -2.89 -15.97 -1.29
N LEU A 56 -2.27 -16.08 -2.47
CA LEU A 56 -1.04 -16.83 -2.64
C LEU A 56 0.11 -16.20 -1.85
N HIS A 57 0.25 -14.88 -1.86
CA HIS A 57 1.24 -14.15 -1.05
C HIS A 57 1.06 -14.44 0.44
N ILE A 58 -0.18 -14.35 0.96
CA ILE A 58 -0.49 -14.67 2.36
C ILE A 58 -0.18 -16.13 2.65
N GLY A 59 -0.61 -17.06 1.79
CA GLY A 59 -0.39 -18.50 1.97
C GLY A 59 1.08 -18.88 1.99
N VAL A 60 1.88 -18.35 1.06
CA VAL A 60 3.34 -18.55 1.06
C VAL A 60 3.99 -17.89 2.27
N GLY A 61 3.49 -16.74 2.71
CA GLY A 61 3.93 -16.06 3.93
C GLY A 61 3.75 -16.91 5.19
N LEU A 62 2.58 -17.55 5.33
CA LEU A 62 2.31 -18.49 6.42
C LEU A 62 3.17 -19.75 6.29
N ALA A 63 3.32 -20.29 5.08
CA ALA A 63 4.15 -21.46 4.84
C ALA A 63 5.64 -21.21 5.17
N LEU A 64 6.11 -19.96 5.15
CA LEU A 64 7.48 -19.58 5.50
C LEU A 64 7.82 -19.91 6.97
N LEU A 65 6.82 -20.10 7.83
CA LEU A 65 7.02 -20.61 9.18
C LEU A 65 7.64 -22.01 9.19
N LEU A 66 7.31 -22.87 8.23
CA LEU A 66 7.79 -24.26 8.20
C LEU A 66 9.33 -24.35 8.17
N PRO A 67 10.04 -23.70 7.22
CA PRO A 67 11.51 -23.70 7.24
C PRO A 67 12.10 -23.00 8.45
N VAL A 68 11.45 -21.97 9.00
CA VAL A 68 11.93 -21.26 10.22
C VAL A 68 11.82 -22.15 11.45
N VAL A 69 10.67 -22.78 11.67
CA VAL A 69 10.45 -23.74 12.78
C VAL A 69 11.40 -24.92 12.64
N TYR A 70 11.55 -25.47 11.43
CA TYR A 70 12.51 -26.55 11.20
C TYR A 70 13.96 -26.13 11.48
N TYR A 71 14.32 -24.88 11.17
CA TYR A 71 15.61 -24.31 11.55
C TYR A 71 15.79 -24.20 13.06
N LEU A 72 14.76 -23.79 13.83
CA LEU A 72 14.84 -23.67 15.29
C LEU A 72 15.23 -24.99 15.95
N PHE A 73 14.68 -26.12 15.48
CA PHE A 73 15.09 -27.46 15.96
C PHE A 73 16.57 -27.80 15.67
N LEU A 74 17.15 -27.19 14.65
CA LEU A 74 18.56 -27.38 14.27
C LEU A 74 19.48 -26.29 14.83
N ALA A 75 18.92 -25.20 15.37
CA ALA A 75 19.65 -24.00 15.75
C ALA A 75 20.77 -24.31 16.75
N GLY A 76 20.49 -25.03 17.84
CA GLY A 76 21.52 -25.37 18.82
C GLY A 76 22.74 -26.07 18.22
N LYS A 77 22.53 -26.95 17.23
CA LYS A 77 23.63 -27.63 16.51
C LYS A 77 24.34 -26.69 15.52
N HIS A 78 23.58 -25.87 14.79
CA HIS A 78 24.12 -24.90 13.85
C HIS A 78 24.95 -23.81 14.55
N TRP A 79 24.50 -23.30 15.69
CA TRP A 79 25.21 -22.28 16.46
C TRP A 79 26.53 -22.79 17.04
N LYS A 80 26.59 -24.07 17.44
CA LYS A 80 27.86 -24.74 17.78
C LYS A 80 28.82 -24.81 16.59
N LEU A 81 28.31 -25.06 15.38
CA LEU A 81 29.11 -25.06 14.14
C LEU A 81 29.67 -23.68 13.79
N LEU A 82 28.94 -22.63 14.16
CA LEU A 82 29.32 -21.25 13.90
C LEU A 82 30.17 -20.61 15.00
N LYS A 83 30.63 -21.38 16.02
CA LYS A 83 31.30 -20.85 17.22
C LYS A 83 32.36 -19.80 16.87
N ASP A 84 33.23 -20.14 15.92
CA ASP A 84 34.38 -19.33 15.50
C ASP A 84 34.13 -18.52 14.21
N ARG A 85 32.85 -18.31 13.85
CA ARG A 85 32.44 -17.62 12.62
C ARG A 85 31.46 -16.48 12.92
N PRO A 86 31.91 -15.39 13.56
CA PRO A 86 31.04 -14.31 14.03
C PRO A 86 30.23 -13.65 12.90
N LYS A 87 30.83 -13.45 11.72
CA LYS A 87 30.12 -12.90 10.54
C LYS A 87 28.98 -13.81 10.08
N GLN A 88 29.10 -15.14 10.24
CA GLN A 88 28.05 -16.08 9.84
C GLN A 88 26.92 -16.10 10.89
N LYS A 89 27.25 -15.98 12.19
CA LYS A 89 26.25 -15.81 13.26
C LYS A 89 25.44 -14.53 13.07
N TRP A 90 26.09 -13.39 12.84
CA TRP A 90 25.42 -12.12 12.59
C TRP A 90 24.46 -12.19 11.40
N ASN A 91 24.88 -12.81 10.29
CA ASN A 91 24.00 -13.01 9.14
C ASN A 91 22.74 -13.81 9.49
N VAL A 92 22.88 -14.89 10.26
CA VAL A 92 21.74 -15.70 10.71
C VAL A 92 20.78 -14.87 11.56
N ILE A 93 21.32 -14.06 12.50
CA ILE A 93 20.50 -13.18 13.34
C ILE A 93 19.73 -12.18 12.48
N ILE A 94 20.39 -11.49 11.54
CA ILE A 94 19.75 -10.52 10.66
C ILE A 94 18.65 -11.20 9.82
N VAL A 95 18.93 -12.35 9.22
CA VAL A 95 17.92 -13.06 8.41
C VAL A 95 16.72 -13.47 9.26
N LEU A 96 16.93 -14.01 10.46
CA LEU A 96 15.83 -14.36 11.36
C LEU A 96 15.04 -13.12 11.80
N PHE A 97 15.71 -12.01 12.09
CA PHE A 97 15.08 -10.74 12.44
C PHE A 97 14.18 -10.23 11.31
N LEU A 98 14.66 -10.24 10.06
CA LEU A 98 13.87 -9.86 8.89
C LEU A 98 12.67 -10.80 8.70
N LEU A 99 12.89 -12.13 8.77
CA LEU A 99 11.82 -13.12 8.59
C LEU A 99 10.72 -13.00 9.64
N VAL A 100 11.09 -12.86 10.92
CA VAL A 100 10.14 -12.67 12.02
C VAL A 100 9.43 -11.33 11.87
N GLY A 101 10.16 -10.27 11.54
CA GLY A 101 9.62 -8.94 11.32
C GLY A 101 8.55 -8.90 10.22
N TRP A 102 8.86 -9.45 9.03
CA TRP A 102 7.89 -9.59 7.94
C TRP A 102 6.69 -10.45 8.33
N PHE A 103 6.92 -11.57 9.02
CA PHE A 103 5.84 -12.45 9.42
C PHE A 103 4.88 -11.76 10.39
N LEU A 104 5.38 -11.17 11.48
CA LEU A 104 4.55 -10.53 12.49
C LEU A 104 3.79 -9.33 11.91
N SER A 105 4.49 -8.46 11.19
CA SER A 105 3.84 -7.32 10.53
C SER A 105 2.82 -7.77 9.47
N GLY A 106 3.13 -8.81 8.69
CA GLY A 106 2.22 -9.40 7.71
C GLY A 106 0.97 -10.03 8.33
N VAL A 107 1.09 -10.69 9.48
CA VAL A 107 -0.06 -11.23 10.23
C VAL A 107 -0.96 -10.11 10.73
N VAL A 108 -0.38 -9.04 11.28
CA VAL A 108 -1.17 -7.86 11.71
C VAL A 108 -1.90 -7.23 10.53
N LEU A 109 -1.24 -7.09 9.38
CA LEU A 109 -1.86 -6.56 8.15
C LEU A 109 -2.93 -7.49 7.57
N TRP A 110 -2.73 -8.81 7.64
CA TRP A 110 -3.73 -9.78 7.22
C TRP A 110 -4.96 -9.73 8.13
N GLN A 111 -4.75 -9.59 9.44
CA GLN A 111 -5.76 -9.51 10.49
C GLN A 111 -6.07 -8.05 10.88
N PHE A 112 -5.96 -7.11 9.94
CA PHE A 112 -6.09 -5.67 10.25
C PHE A 112 -7.42 -5.33 10.93
N ARG A 113 -8.48 -6.09 10.63
CA ARG A 113 -9.81 -5.98 11.25
C ARG A 113 -9.80 -6.30 12.74
N ALA A 114 -8.94 -7.21 13.18
CA ALA A 114 -8.85 -7.62 14.59
C ALA A 114 -7.94 -6.71 15.42
N PHE A 115 -6.86 -6.21 14.81
CA PHE A 115 -5.87 -5.38 15.51
C PHE A 115 -6.17 -3.87 15.45
N GLY A 116 -6.93 -3.44 14.45
CA GLY A 116 -7.14 -2.03 14.16
C GLY A 116 -5.85 -1.31 13.69
N PRO A 117 -5.94 -0.03 13.28
CA PRO A 117 -4.87 0.73 12.66
C PRO A 117 -3.86 1.35 13.63
N ALA A 118 -4.16 1.42 14.94
CA ALA A 118 -3.13 1.68 15.94
C ALA A 118 -1.99 0.65 15.85
N TRP A 119 -2.31 -0.58 15.44
CA TRP A 119 -1.35 -1.64 15.16
C TRP A 119 -1.07 -1.79 13.67
N SER A 120 -2.09 -1.67 12.81
CA SER A 120 -1.96 -1.92 11.37
C SER A 120 -1.19 -0.81 10.65
N ASN A 121 -1.29 0.45 11.07
CA ASN A 121 -0.50 1.55 10.47
C ASN A 121 1.00 1.37 10.79
N PRO A 122 1.43 1.17 12.06
CA PRO A 122 2.81 0.82 12.36
C PRO A 122 3.25 -0.48 11.71
N ALA A 123 2.41 -1.52 11.70
CA ALA A 123 2.73 -2.78 11.04
C ALA A 123 2.97 -2.60 9.54
N LEU A 124 2.18 -1.75 8.86
CA LEU A 124 2.38 -1.42 7.45
C LEU A 124 3.72 -0.74 7.23
N THR A 125 4.04 0.28 8.03
CA THR A 125 5.33 0.97 7.97
C THR A 125 6.50 0.03 8.26
N ILE A 126 6.37 -0.84 9.26
CA ILE A 126 7.38 -1.85 9.61
C ILE A 126 7.54 -2.88 8.48
N HIS A 127 6.43 -3.34 7.89
CA HIS A 127 6.44 -4.30 6.79
C HIS A 127 7.10 -3.72 5.55
N ASP A 128 6.75 -2.47 5.22
CA ASP A 128 7.35 -1.71 4.13
C ASP A 128 8.86 -1.52 4.41
N LEU A 129 9.27 -1.15 5.63
CA LEU A 129 10.66 -1.01 6.02
C LEU A 129 11.45 -2.31 5.83
N PHE A 130 10.92 -3.42 6.32
CA PHE A 130 11.54 -4.72 6.13
C PHE A 130 11.64 -5.09 4.64
N THR A 131 10.65 -4.71 3.84
CA THR A 131 10.67 -4.95 2.39
C THR A 131 11.76 -4.11 1.71
N TRP A 132 11.83 -2.81 1.99
CA TRP A 132 12.80 -1.91 1.37
C TRP A 132 14.24 -2.16 1.82
N VAL A 133 14.47 -2.56 3.07
CA VAL A 133 15.83 -2.81 3.59
C VAL A 133 16.21 -4.28 3.44
N GLY A 134 15.29 -5.19 3.78
CA GLY A 134 15.52 -6.61 3.82
C GLY A 134 15.64 -7.24 2.43
N LEU A 135 14.85 -6.79 1.44
CA LEU A 135 14.90 -7.36 0.10
C LEU A 135 16.26 -7.08 -0.58
N PRO A 136 16.78 -5.83 -0.63
CA PRO A 136 18.11 -5.59 -1.17
C PRO A 136 19.21 -6.33 -0.41
N TYR A 137 19.11 -6.41 0.93
CA TYR A 137 20.05 -7.17 1.74
C TYR A 137 20.08 -8.66 1.37
N ILE A 138 18.92 -9.29 1.22
CA ILE A 138 18.81 -10.71 0.85
C ILE A 138 19.28 -10.95 -0.58
N ILE A 139 18.95 -10.05 -1.53
CA ILE A 139 19.43 -10.14 -2.91
C ILE A 139 20.96 -10.04 -2.92
N TYR A 140 21.52 -9.01 -2.29
CA TYR A 140 22.97 -8.82 -2.17
C TYR A 140 23.64 -10.05 -1.55
N HIS A 141 23.13 -10.55 -0.44
CA HIS A 141 23.71 -11.73 0.23
C HIS A 141 23.61 -13.00 -0.62
N SER A 142 22.47 -13.23 -1.25
CA SER A 142 22.21 -14.41 -2.09
C SER A 142 23.14 -14.45 -3.29
N VAL A 143 23.24 -13.33 -4.03
CA VAL A 143 24.12 -13.23 -5.20
C VAL A 143 25.57 -13.39 -4.77
N THR A 144 26.01 -12.69 -3.73
CA THR A 144 27.42 -12.71 -3.28
C THR A 144 27.88 -14.04 -2.68
N ARG A 145 26.95 -14.97 -2.40
CA ARG A 145 27.25 -16.33 -1.94
C ARG A 145 27.20 -17.42 -3.02
N THR A 146 26.71 -17.12 -4.23
CA THR A 146 26.66 -18.08 -5.34
C THR A 146 28.05 -18.65 -5.66
N GLN A 147 28.12 -19.95 -5.94
CA GLN A 147 29.37 -20.67 -6.21
C GLN A 147 30.08 -20.16 -7.48
N TRP A 148 29.33 -19.62 -8.44
CA TRP A 148 29.87 -19.03 -9.66
C TRP A 148 30.81 -17.83 -9.39
N LEU A 149 30.61 -17.08 -8.31
CA LEU A 149 31.56 -16.05 -7.87
C LEU A 149 32.80 -16.63 -7.15
N LYS A 150 32.72 -17.87 -6.67
CA LYS A 150 33.76 -18.55 -5.87
C LYS A 150 34.73 -19.39 -6.71
N GLU A 151 34.41 -19.75 -7.94
CA GLU A 151 35.29 -20.59 -8.78
C GLU A 151 35.52 -19.97 -10.18
N PRO A 152 36.49 -19.04 -10.33
CA PRO A 152 36.86 -18.51 -11.64
C PRO A 152 37.75 -19.47 -12.46
N HIS A 153 38.51 -20.35 -11.79
CA HIS A 153 39.67 -21.03 -12.39
C HIS A 153 39.37 -22.32 -13.15
N ARG A 154 38.10 -22.73 -13.29
CA ARG A 154 37.77 -24.00 -13.99
C ARG A 154 37.59 -23.86 -15.51
N ARG A 155 37.79 -22.65 -16.06
CA ARG A 155 37.64 -22.34 -17.50
C ARG A 155 38.93 -21.92 -18.21
N THR A 156 40.10 -22.13 -17.62
CA THR A 156 41.35 -22.08 -18.38
C THR A 156 41.62 -23.46 -18.94
N VAL A 157 41.43 -23.63 -20.25
CA VAL A 157 41.90 -24.80 -21.01
C VAL A 157 43.38 -24.98 -20.70
N LYS A 158 43.77 -26.13 -20.13
CA LYS A 158 45.19 -26.51 -20.09
C LYS A 158 45.61 -26.79 -21.54
N SER A 159 46.16 -25.80 -22.24
CA SER A 159 47.01 -26.10 -23.39
C SER A 159 48.35 -26.56 -22.82
N GLY A 160 48.66 -27.85 -22.98
CA GLY A 160 49.95 -28.38 -22.61
C GLY A 160 51.06 -27.75 -23.44
N ALA A 161 52.02 -27.12 -22.77
CA ALA A 161 53.42 -27.03 -23.18
C ALA A 161 54.19 -26.38 -22.03
N ASP A 162 55.12 -27.12 -21.43
CA ASP A 162 56.09 -26.60 -20.48
C ASP A 162 56.87 -25.43 -21.09
N ARG A 163 56.86 -24.28 -20.42
CA ARG A 163 57.83 -23.20 -20.62
C ARG A 163 58.35 -22.71 -19.27
N PRO A 164 59.64 -22.33 -19.18
CA PRO A 164 60.27 -21.99 -17.91
C PRO A 164 59.66 -20.72 -17.31
N THR A 165 59.38 -20.78 -16.01
CA THR A 165 58.86 -19.70 -15.18
C THR A 165 59.88 -18.58 -14.99
N THR A 166 59.74 -17.49 -15.76
CA THR A 166 60.19 -16.15 -15.33
C THR A 166 59.22 -15.64 -14.26
N THR A 167 59.72 -15.48 -13.03
CA THR A 167 58.98 -14.91 -11.91
C THR A 167 58.86 -13.39 -12.08
N TYR A 168 57.87 -12.93 -12.84
CA TYR A 168 57.42 -11.55 -12.73
C TYR A 168 56.71 -11.41 -11.38
N ALA A 169 57.13 -10.46 -10.54
CA ALA A 169 56.37 -10.06 -9.37
C ALA A 169 54.99 -9.60 -9.85
N ALA A 170 53.99 -10.45 -9.68
CA ALA A 170 52.64 -10.13 -10.09
C ALA A 170 52.16 -8.96 -9.24
N ASN A 171 51.93 -7.81 -9.88
CA ASN A 171 51.23 -6.70 -9.24
C ASN A 171 49.88 -7.24 -8.72
N GLU A 172 49.76 -7.37 -7.41
CA GLU A 172 48.50 -7.73 -6.79
C GLU A 172 47.47 -6.63 -7.15
N PRO A 173 46.36 -6.99 -7.82
CA PRO A 173 45.39 -5.98 -8.22
C PRO A 173 44.76 -5.35 -6.98
N LEU A 174 44.81 -4.01 -6.89
CA LEU A 174 44.20 -3.21 -5.82
C LEU A 174 42.71 -3.53 -5.61
N TYR A 175 42.04 -4.06 -6.62
CA TYR A 175 40.63 -4.43 -6.58
C TYR A 175 40.39 -5.80 -7.22
N THR A 176 39.97 -6.78 -6.42
CA THR A 176 39.68 -8.12 -6.93
C THR A 176 38.37 -8.11 -7.74
N ARG A 177 38.24 -8.97 -8.76
CA ARG A 177 36.99 -9.16 -9.52
C ARG A 177 35.79 -9.45 -8.62
N ARG A 178 35.99 -10.17 -7.51
CA ARG A 178 34.94 -10.42 -6.51
C ARG A 178 34.53 -9.15 -5.77
N ALA A 179 35.49 -8.29 -5.40
CA ALA A 179 35.21 -6.97 -4.84
C ALA A 179 34.47 -6.10 -5.87
N PHE A 180 34.92 -6.08 -7.13
CA PHE A 180 34.25 -5.37 -8.22
C PHE A 180 32.79 -5.77 -8.40
N ILE A 181 32.51 -7.07 -8.54
CA ILE A 181 31.13 -7.55 -8.73
C ILE A 181 30.26 -7.24 -7.51
N ARG A 182 30.78 -7.37 -6.28
CA ARG A 182 30.07 -7.00 -5.06
C ARG A 182 29.68 -5.54 -5.04
N SER A 183 30.63 -4.66 -5.33
CA SER A 183 30.42 -3.23 -5.37
C SER A 183 29.45 -2.82 -6.48
N ALA A 184 29.58 -3.43 -7.67
CA ALA A 184 28.66 -3.19 -8.79
C ALA A 184 27.21 -3.59 -8.45
N ILE A 185 26.99 -4.74 -7.81
CA ILE A 185 25.65 -5.16 -7.35
C ILE A 185 25.13 -4.20 -6.27
N GLY A 186 25.98 -3.83 -5.30
CA GLY A 186 25.59 -2.89 -4.24
C GLY A 186 25.18 -1.53 -4.78
N VAL A 187 25.96 -0.97 -5.71
CA VAL A 187 25.66 0.30 -6.40
C VAL A 187 24.40 0.16 -7.25
N GLY A 188 24.26 -0.93 -8.01
CA GLY A 188 23.08 -1.18 -8.82
C GLY A 188 21.79 -1.24 -8.00
N LEU A 189 21.82 -1.92 -6.85
CA LEU A 189 20.69 -1.94 -5.90
C LEU A 189 20.43 -0.54 -5.32
N ALA A 190 21.47 0.20 -4.94
CA ALA A 190 21.31 1.55 -4.41
C ALA A 190 20.69 2.51 -5.44
N VAL A 191 21.07 2.42 -6.71
CA VAL A 191 20.49 3.24 -7.79
C VAL A 191 19.05 2.82 -8.10
N ALA A 192 18.78 1.51 -8.18
CA ALA A 192 17.46 1.00 -8.52
C ALA A 192 16.41 1.23 -7.42
N PHE A 193 16.79 1.10 -6.15
CA PHE A 193 15.86 1.16 -5.02
C PHE A 193 15.98 2.43 -4.17
N GLY A 194 17.13 3.13 -4.23
CA GLY A 194 17.43 4.29 -3.38
C GLY A 194 16.46 5.46 -3.53
N PRO A 195 16.18 5.97 -4.74
CA PRO A 195 15.23 7.08 -4.93
C PRO A 195 13.82 6.76 -4.42
N SER A 196 13.32 5.55 -4.69
CA SER A 196 12.01 5.09 -4.21
C SER A 196 11.98 4.94 -2.69
N PHE A 197 13.07 4.45 -2.08
CA PHE A 197 13.20 4.32 -0.64
C PHE A 197 13.24 5.68 0.07
N ILE A 198 13.97 6.67 -0.47
CA ILE A 198 14.02 8.04 0.07
C ILE A 198 12.64 8.69 -0.01
N LYS A 199 11.94 8.54 -1.14
CA LYS A 199 10.58 9.06 -1.30
C LYS A 199 9.61 8.40 -0.30
N TRP A 200 9.70 7.08 -0.12
CA TRP A 200 8.88 6.35 0.85
C TRP A 200 9.16 6.80 2.29
N LEU A 201 10.43 6.97 2.68
CA LEU A 201 10.83 7.46 4.00
C LEU A 201 10.17 8.80 4.32
N GLY A 202 10.23 9.78 3.41
CA GLY A 202 9.59 11.08 3.58
C GLY A 202 8.07 11.00 3.74
N SER A 203 7.41 10.13 2.97
CA SER A 203 5.96 9.93 3.08
C SER A 203 5.51 9.21 4.36
N SER A 204 6.41 8.48 5.03
CA SER A 204 6.12 7.68 6.23
C SER A 204 6.29 8.44 7.55
N SER A 205 7.04 9.53 7.55
CA SER A 205 7.40 10.30 8.75
C SER A 205 6.54 11.56 8.99
N GLY A 206 5.71 11.97 8.03
CA GLY A 206 4.86 13.15 8.15
C GLY A 206 3.68 12.95 9.12
N SER A 207 3.37 13.98 9.90
CA SER A 207 2.09 14.06 10.62
C SER A 207 0.96 14.36 9.63
N SER A 208 -0.24 13.82 9.89
CA SER A 208 -1.43 14.02 9.04
C SER A 208 -1.72 15.50 8.77
N GLN A 209 -1.47 16.34 9.77
CA GLN A 209 -1.67 17.79 9.71
C GLN A 209 -0.59 18.49 8.88
N GLN A 210 0.70 18.22 9.06
CA GLN A 210 1.74 18.82 8.20
C GLN A 210 1.60 18.43 6.72
N ASN A 211 1.12 17.21 6.46
CA ASN A 211 0.80 16.76 5.10
C ASN A 211 -0.38 17.54 4.49
N MET A 212 -1.38 17.95 5.29
CA MET A 212 -2.54 18.69 4.78
C MET A 212 -2.15 20.08 4.28
N GLU A 213 -1.38 20.82 5.06
CA GLU A 213 -0.88 22.16 4.70
C GLU A 213 -0.07 22.12 3.40
N GLU A 214 0.85 21.15 3.28
CA GLU A 214 1.65 20.98 2.06
C GLU A 214 0.78 20.65 0.83
N LEU A 215 -0.26 19.83 1.00
CA LEU A 215 -1.20 19.51 -0.06
C LEU A 215 -2.03 20.72 -0.49
N LEU A 216 -2.42 21.58 0.45
CA LEU A 216 -3.15 22.81 0.15
C LEU A 216 -2.29 23.83 -0.58
N GLU A 217 -1.01 23.98 -0.19
CA GLU A 217 -0.08 24.88 -0.89
C GLU A 217 0.16 24.46 -2.35
N LYS A 218 0.06 23.16 -2.64
CA LYS A 218 0.25 22.60 -3.98
C LYS A 218 -1.05 22.39 -4.74
N ASP A 219 -2.19 22.76 -4.16
CA ASP A 219 -3.49 22.51 -4.79
C ASP A 219 -3.66 23.38 -6.04
N ALA A 220 -4.04 22.73 -7.14
CA ALA A 220 -4.29 23.38 -8.42
C ALA A 220 -5.71 23.96 -8.53
N ASN A 221 -6.59 23.68 -7.55
CA ASN A 221 -7.94 24.23 -7.53
C ASN A 221 -7.93 25.74 -7.21
N HIS A 222 -8.64 26.51 -8.03
CA HIS A 222 -8.81 27.96 -7.88
C HIS A 222 -10.29 28.33 -7.90
N LEU A 223 -10.98 27.98 -6.83
CA LEU A 223 -12.43 28.15 -6.68
C LEU A 223 -12.76 29.26 -5.68
N VAL A 224 -13.58 30.22 -6.11
CA VAL A 224 -13.92 31.44 -5.36
C VAL A 224 -15.45 31.56 -5.22
N PRO A 225 -16.01 31.81 -4.02
CA PRO A 225 -15.32 31.97 -2.75
C PRO A 225 -14.83 30.63 -2.19
N ALA A 226 -13.82 30.68 -1.32
CA ALA A 226 -13.45 29.52 -0.52
C ALA A 226 -14.59 29.17 0.46
N PRO A 227 -14.80 27.88 0.78
CA PRO A 227 -15.81 27.47 1.74
C PRO A 227 -15.42 27.95 3.16
N THR A 228 -16.31 28.69 3.82
CA THR A 228 -16.09 29.14 5.21
C THR A 228 -16.49 28.03 6.18
N PRO A 229 -15.58 27.48 7.01
CA PRO A 229 -15.89 26.38 7.92
C PRO A 229 -16.83 26.79 9.05
N ALA A 230 -17.66 25.85 9.52
CA ALA A 230 -18.45 26.00 10.73
C ALA A 230 -17.56 26.02 11.99
N ALA A 231 -18.05 26.59 13.10
CA ALA A 231 -17.29 26.65 14.36
C ALA A 231 -16.84 25.27 14.86
N GLU A 232 -17.70 24.25 14.72
CA GLU A 232 -17.42 22.85 15.08
C GLU A 232 -16.41 22.16 14.16
N SER A 233 -16.16 22.73 12.98
CA SER A 233 -15.19 22.24 11.99
C SER A 233 -13.83 22.93 12.18
N LEU A 234 -13.83 24.22 12.55
CA LEU A 234 -12.64 25.02 12.85
C LEU A 234 -11.82 24.46 14.01
N THR A 235 -12.50 24.05 15.08
CA THR A 235 -11.90 23.22 16.13
C THR A 235 -12.41 21.82 15.90
N PRO A 236 -11.67 20.94 15.19
CA PRO A 236 -12.21 19.68 14.72
C PRO A 236 -12.81 18.90 15.88
N VAL A 237 -14.13 18.72 15.88
CA VAL A 237 -14.84 18.08 17.00
C VAL A 237 -14.39 16.63 17.22
N GLY A 238 -13.83 15.98 16.19
CA GLY A 238 -13.15 14.68 16.32
C GLY A 238 -11.79 14.72 17.04
N GLY A 239 -11.25 15.90 17.35
CA GLY A 239 -9.90 16.07 17.85
C GLY A 239 -8.82 15.98 16.77
N GLY A 240 -9.21 16.11 15.50
CA GLY A 240 -8.36 16.09 14.31
C GLY A 240 -8.04 14.68 13.81
N ALA A 241 -7.82 14.56 12.50
CA ALA A 241 -7.53 13.31 11.82
C ALA A 241 -6.26 12.62 12.35
N LYS A 242 -6.40 11.36 12.76
CA LYS A 242 -5.29 10.52 13.26
C LYS A 242 -4.96 9.39 12.29
N GLY A 243 -3.76 9.43 11.73
CA GLY A 243 -3.29 8.52 10.69
C GLY A 243 -3.04 9.26 9.38
N ASN A 244 -2.38 8.61 8.43
CA ASN A 244 -1.94 9.26 7.19
C ASN A 244 -2.78 8.79 6.01
N PHE A 245 -3.34 9.74 5.26
CA PHE A 245 -3.97 9.45 3.97
C PHE A 245 -2.93 8.90 3.00
N ARG A 246 -3.28 7.82 2.30
CA ARG A 246 -2.53 7.36 1.13
C ARG A 246 -3.33 7.70 -0.12
N ILE A 247 -2.69 8.46 -1.01
CA ILE A 247 -3.33 8.96 -2.22
C ILE A 247 -3.34 7.85 -3.27
N TYR A 248 -4.54 7.43 -3.67
CA TYR A 248 -4.76 6.55 -4.82
C TYR A 248 -5.58 7.31 -5.86
N THR A 249 -5.11 7.29 -7.11
CA THR A 249 -5.83 7.82 -8.26
C THR A 249 -5.81 6.77 -9.38
N VAL A 250 -6.85 6.77 -10.20
CA VAL A 250 -6.91 5.93 -11.42
C VAL A 250 -6.57 6.76 -12.67
N THR A 251 -6.60 8.08 -12.53
CA THR A 251 -6.28 9.10 -13.52
C THR A 251 -5.27 10.10 -12.94
N PRO A 252 -4.67 10.99 -13.76
CA PRO A 252 -4.08 12.23 -13.28
C PRO A 252 -5.07 13.04 -12.45
N ILE A 253 -4.58 13.79 -11.46
CA ILE A 253 -5.41 14.62 -10.58
C ILE A 253 -6.03 15.76 -11.42
N PRO A 254 -7.36 15.89 -11.51
CA PRO A 254 -8.00 17.01 -12.20
C PRO A 254 -7.85 18.31 -11.40
N ALA A 255 -7.96 19.44 -12.10
CA ALA A 255 -7.93 20.78 -11.51
C ALA A 255 -9.20 21.55 -11.88
N PHE A 256 -9.77 22.26 -10.92
CA PHE A 256 -11.05 22.93 -11.07
C PHE A 256 -10.99 24.43 -10.77
N ASP A 257 -11.79 25.20 -11.49
CA ASP A 257 -12.04 26.62 -11.30
C ASP A 257 -13.55 26.93 -11.44
N ASN A 258 -13.94 28.18 -11.20
CA ASN A 258 -15.34 28.59 -11.29
C ASN A 258 -15.98 28.37 -12.68
N ALA A 259 -15.17 28.34 -13.75
CA ALA A 259 -15.65 28.24 -15.12
C ALA A 259 -15.87 26.79 -15.55
N ASN A 260 -15.07 25.86 -15.03
CA ASN A 260 -15.11 24.45 -15.43
C ASN A 260 -15.83 23.55 -14.41
N TRP A 261 -16.15 24.05 -13.22
CA TRP A 261 -16.78 23.26 -12.18
C TRP A 261 -18.31 23.47 -12.11
N SER A 262 -19.05 22.36 -12.02
CA SER A 262 -20.47 22.37 -11.64
C SER A 262 -20.84 21.06 -10.95
N PHE A 263 -21.92 21.09 -10.17
CA PHE A 263 -22.47 19.91 -9.51
C PHE A 263 -23.90 19.65 -9.99
N THR A 264 -24.22 18.41 -10.37
CA THR A 264 -25.53 18.03 -10.91
C THR A 264 -26.17 16.88 -10.14
N VAL A 265 -27.46 16.97 -9.86
CA VAL A 265 -28.31 15.83 -9.47
C VAL A 265 -29.41 15.63 -10.50
N ASP A 266 -29.45 14.46 -11.14
CA ASP A 266 -30.35 14.16 -12.26
C ASP A 266 -30.79 12.68 -12.34
N GLY A 267 -31.34 12.27 -13.49
CA GLY A 267 -31.92 10.95 -13.71
C GLY A 267 -33.39 10.90 -13.28
N LEU A 268 -33.76 9.86 -12.53
CA LEU A 268 -35.11 9.60 -12.01
C LEU A 268 -35.43 10.49 -10.80
N VAL A 269 -35.48 11.80 -11.06
CA VAL A 269 -35.84 12.86 -10.10
C VAL A 269 -37.02 13.68 -10.62
N LYS A 270 -37.76 14.33 -9.73
CA LYS A 270 -38.82 15.28 -10.12
C LYS A 270 -38.25 16.60 -10.63
N LYS A 271 -37.12 17.03 -10.05
CA LYS A 271 -36.43 18.28 -10.38
C LYS A 271 -34.94 18.00 -10.57
N ARG A 272 -34.43 18.24 -11.79
CA ARG A 272 -32.99 18.28 -12.04
C ARG A 272 -32.39 19.48 -11.31
N LEU A 273 -31.35 19.24 -10.51
CA LEU A 273 -30.63 20.27 -9.78
C LEU A 273 -29.24 20.45 -10.40
N GLN A 274 -28.81 21.70 -10.54
CA GLN A 274 -27.48 22.02 -11.01
C GLN A 274 -27.00 23.31 -10.34
N TRP A 275 -25.78 23.29 -9.83
CA TRP A 275 -25.15 24.44 -9.18
C TRP A 275 -23.79 24.72 -9.80
N ASN A 276 -23.47 26.01 -9.97
CA ASN A 276 -22.08 26.44 -10.09
C ASN A 276 -21.43 26.48 -8.69
N TRP A 277 -20.13 26.74 -8.63
CA TRP A 277 -19.39 26.74 -7.37
C TRP A 277 -19.95 27.71 -6.33
N GLU A 278 -20.19 28.97 -6.73
CA GLU A 278 -20.67 30.03 -5.83
C GLU A 278 -22.02 29.72 -5.18
N GLN A 279 -22.88 29.00 -5.89
CA GLN A 279 -24.16 28.53 -5.37
C GLN A 279 -23.97 27.31 -4.46
N PHE A 280 -23.14 26.35 -4.88
CA PHE A 280 -22.98 25.08 -4.18
C PHE A 280 -22.38 25.26 -2.78
N VAL A 281 -21.38 26.12 -2.61
CA VAL A 281 -20.73 26.34 -1.30
C VAL A 281 -21.63 27.05 -0.28
N LYS A 282 -22.77 27.61 -0.73
CA LYS A 282 -23.78 28.25 0.13
C LYS A 282 -24.86 27.28 0.61
N LEU A 283 -24.88 26.05 0.09
CA LEU A 283 -25.84 25.04 0.53
C LEU A 283 -25.66 24.73 2.02
N PRO A 284 -26.73 24.44 2.78
CA PRO A 284 -26.62 24.07 4.19
C PRO A 284 -25.74 22.83 4.38
N ARG A 285 -24.77 22.94 5.28
CA ARG A 285 -23.83 21.86 5.62
C ARG A 285 -23.99 21.42 7.07
N VAL A 286 -23.59 20.19 7.34
CA VAL A 286 -23.45 19.63 8.68
C VAL A 286 -22.01 19.21 8.92
N VAL A 287 -21.63 19.16 10.20
CA VAL A 287 -20.35 18.62 10.64
C VAL A 287 -20.56 17.21 11.14
N GLN A 288 -19.69 16.29 10.74
CA GLN A 288 -19.73 14.89 11.15
C GLN A 288 -18.32 14.40 11.44
N VAL A 289 -18.20 13.54 12.44
CA VAL A 289 -16.96 12.78 12.69
C VAL A 289 -17.14 11.37 12.17
N SER A 290 -16.22 10.93 11.32
CA SER A 290 -16.18 9.55 10.87
C SER A 290 -14.77 9.04 10.62
N ASP A 291 -14.62 7.73 10.73
CA ASP A 291 -13.39 7.05 10.41
C ASP A 291 -13.34 6.69 8.93
N PHE A 292 -12.13 6.64 8.38
CA PHE A 292 -11.90 6.49 6.96
C PHE A 292 -11.05 5.23 6.71
N HIS A 293 -11.69 4.14 6.31
CA HIS A 293 -11.05 2.82 6.22
C HIS A 293 -10.78 2.39 4.77
N CYS A 294 -9.50 2.18 4.43
CA CYS A 294 -9.15 1.66 3.12
C CYS A 294 -9.12 0.13 3.11
N VAL A 295 -9.62 -0.45 2.02
CA VAL A 295 -9.55 -1.89 1.73
C VAL A 295 -8.11 -2.43 1.67
N THR A 296 -7.12 -1.55 1.50
CA THR A 296 -5.68 -1.91 1.51
C THR A 296 -5.06 -1.86 2.91
N GLY A 297 -5.84 -1.69 3.98
CA GLY A 297 -5.43 -1.93 5.36
C GLY A 297 -4.94 -0.72 6.17
N TRP A 298 -4.89 0.48 5.58
CA TRP A 298 -4.66 1.71 6.34
C TRP A 298 -5.99 2.39 6.67
N SER A 299 -5.97 3.24 7.70
CA SER A 299 -7.14 4.07 8.04
C SER A 299 -6.70 5.39 8.65
N VAL A 300 -7.60 6.37 8.58
CA VAL A 300 -7.50 7.66 9.27
C VAL A 300 -8.72 7.79 10.16
N TYR A 301 -8.49 8.07 11.45
CA TYR A 301 -9.52 8.14 12.48
C TYR A 301 -9.93 9.56 12.80
N HIS A 302 -11.15 9.72 13.32
CA HIS A 302 -11.65 10.96 13.88
C HIS A 302 -11.64 12.15 12.90
N ASN A 303 -11.84 11.86 11.61
CA ASN A 303 -11.89 12.91 10.60
C ASN A 303 -13.14 13.75 10.84
N THR A 304 -12.97 15.06 10.92
CA THR A 304 -14.10 16.00 10.98
C THR A 304 -14.42 16.43 9.55
N TRP A 305 -15.50 15.90 8.98
CA TRP A 305 -15.99 16.28 7.67
C TRP A 305 -17.08 17.34 7.79
N GLU A 306 -17.09 18.28 6.87
CA GLU A 306 -18.21 19.21 6.73
C GLU A 306 -18.71 19.25 5.28
N GLY A 307 -20.01 19.03 5.12
CA GLY A 307 -20.62 18.77 3.82
C GLY A 307 -22.15 18.79 3.83
N ILE A 308 -22.74 18.62 2.65
CA ILE A 308 -24.20 18.50 2.49
C ILE A 308 -24.60 17.04 2.71
N PRO A 309 -25.59 16.74 3.58
CA PRO A 309 -26.14 15.39 3.69
C PRO A 309 -26.70 14.91 2.35
N LEU A 310 -26.32 13.70 1.93
CA LEU A 310 -26.81 13.14 0.66
C LEU A 310 -28.34 13.05 0.63
N THR A 311 -28.94 12.67 1.76
CA THR A 311 -30.40 12.61 1.93
C THR A 311 -31.08 13.93 1.60
N LYS A 312 -30.49 15.08 1.96
CA LYS A 312 -31.05 16.41 1.66
C LYS A 312 -31.05 16.72 0.17
N LEU A 313 -29.96 16.38 -0.54
CA LEU A 313 -29.91 16.54 -2.00
C LEU A 313 -30.94 15.66 -2.70
N LEU A 314 -31.09 14.41 -2.25
CA LEU A 314 -32.07 13.47 -2.79
C LEU A 314 -33.52 13.94 -2.54
N ASP A 315 -33.80 14.47 -1.35
CA ASP A 315 -35.11 15.02 -1.01
C ASP A 315 -35.45 16.26 -1.82
N GLU A 316 -34.49 17.19 -1.98
CA GLU A 316 -34.69 18.41 -2.77
C GLU A 316 -34.93 18.10 -4.25
N ALA A 317 -34.24 17.09 -4.81
CA ALA A 317 -34.44 16.66 -6.19
C ALA A 317 -35.77 15.93 -6.38
N GLY A 318 -36.30 15.33 -5.29
CA GLY A 318 -37.53 14.55 -5.29
C GLY A 318 -37.37 13.24 -6.07
N VAL A 319 -36.70 12.25 -5.47
CA VAL A 319 -36.50 10.90 -6.06
C VAL A 319 -37.82 10.29 -6.54
N GLN A 320 -37.85 9.80 -7.78
CA GLN A 320 -39.02 9.10 -8.33
C GLN A 320 -39.08 7.64 -7.83
N SER A 321 -40.28 7.07 -7.76
CA SER A 321 -40.51 5.72 -7.21
C SER A 321 -39.82 4.59 -8.00
N ALA A 322 -39.47 4.82 -9.27
CA ALA A 322 -38.76 3.85 -10.08
C ALA A 322 -37.25 3.79 -9.78
N ALA A 323 -36.68 4.78 -9.09
CA ALA A 323 -35.25 4.81 -8.78
C ALA A 323 -34.88 3.72 -7.77
N GLN A 324 -33.85 2.94 -8.07
CA GLN A 324 -33.32 1.89 -7.19
C GLN A 324 -31.85 2.09 -6.84
N THR A 325 -31.10 2.82 -7.67
CA THR A 325 -29.66 3.01 -7.53
C THR A 325 -29.30 4.48 -7.65
N VAL A 326 -28.38 4.92 -6.80
CA VAL A 326 -27.76 6.24 -6.85
C VAL A 326 -26.34 6.09 -7.38
N LYS A 327 -26.11 6.59 -8.59
CA LYS A 327 -24.82 6.54 -9.27
C LYS A 327 -24.05 7.84 -9.04
N PHE A 328 -22.75 7.70 -8.79
CA PHE A 328 -21.84 8.79 -8.49
C PHE A 328 -20.78 8.88 -9.59
N TYR A 329 -20.53 10.10 -10.05
CA TYR A 329 -19.54 10.39 -11.08
C TYR A 329 -18.42 11.26 -10.52
N SER A 330 -17.19 10.85 -10.79
CA SER A 330 -16.00 11.64 -10.56
C SER A 330 -15.79 12.65 -11.68
N GLY A 331 -15.31 13.84 -11.31
CA GLY A 331 -14.89 14.89 -12.24
C GLY A 331 -13.62 14.55 -13.03
N ASP A 332 -12.98 13.40 -12.75
CA ASP A 332 -11.93 12.86 -13.62
C ASP A 332 -12.45 12.26 -14.93
N GLY A 333 -13.77 12.07 -15.07
CA GLY A 333 -14.43 11.55 -16.28
C GLY A 333 -14.32 10.04 -16.47
N VAL A 334 -13.70 9.30 -15.55
CA VAL A 334 -13.47 7.85 -15.64
C VAL A 334 -14.10 7.12 -14.47
N TYR A 335 -13.89 7.59 -13.25
CA TYR A 335 -14.30 6.88 -12.05
C TYR A 335 -15.79 7.04 -11.79
N THR A 336 -16.47 5.91 -11.65
CA THR A 336 -17.87 5.86 -11.21
C THR A 336 -18.06 4.80 -10.15
N ASP A 337 -19.03 5.03 -9.28
CA ASP A 337 -19.43 4.12 -8.23
C ASP A 337 -20.95 4.26 -8.01
N SER A 338 -21.56 3.37 -7.23
CA SER A 338 -22.99 3.37 -6.97
C SER A 338 -23.32 2.86 -5.56
N LEU A 339 -24.44 3.34 -5.04
CA LEU A 339 -25.09 2.81 -3.85
C LEU A 339 -26.54 2.43 -4.21
N THR A 340 -27.09 1.43 -3.53
CA THR A 340 -28.55 1.24 -3.58
C THR A 340 -29.24 2.49 -3.00
N LEU A 341 -30.48 2.75 -3.39
CA LEU A 341 -31.23 3.89 -2.85
C LEU A 341 -31.35 3.80 -1.32
N GLU A 342 -31.49 2.60 -0.77
CA GLU A 342 -31.48 2.35 0.68
C GLU A 342 -30.14 2.74 1.32
N GLN A 343 -29.02 2.32 0.75
CA GLN A 343 -27.69 2.71 1.22
C GLN A 343 -27.48 4.22 1.12
N ALA A 344 -27.86 4.83 0.01
CA ALA A 344 -27.75 6.28 -0.20
C ALA A 344 -28.62 7.12 0.75
N ARG A 345 -29.58 6.46 1.43
CA ARG A 345 -30.47 7.06 2.43
C ARG A 345 -29.94 6.97 3.86
N MET A 346 -28.77 6.35 4.08
CA MET A 346 -28.10 6.41 5.39
C MET A 346 -27.83 7.86 5.80
N ASP A 347 -27.95 8.12 7.10
CA ASP A 347 -27.90 9.46 7.69
C ASP A 347 -26.49 10.06 7.73
N ASP A 348 -25.47 9.21 7.60
CA ASP A 348 -24.06 9.54 7.78
C ASP A 348 -23.28 9.73 6.45
N ILE A 349 -23.98 9.76 5.31
CA ILE A 349 -23.38 10.02 4.00
C ILE A 349 -23.36 11.52 3.70
N LEU A 350 -22.16 12.02 3.42
CA LEU A 350 -21.92 13.43 3.11
C LEU A 350 -21.34 13.64 1.71
N VAL A 351 -21.80 14.71 1.07
CA VAL A 351 -21.10 15.39 -0.02
C VAL A 351 -20.23 16.48 0.60
N ALA A 352 -19.00 16.12 0.95
CA ALA A 352 -18.07 16.91 1.76
C ALA A 352 -17.27 17.91 0.93
N VAL A 353 -17.06 19.09 1.51
CA VAL A 353 -16.26 20.20 0.93
C VAL A 353 -15.11 20.64 1.85
N LEU A 354 -15.17 20.26 3.12
CA LEU A 354 -14.17 20.59 4.14
C LEU A 354 -13.77 19.33 4.92
N HIS A 355 -12.51 19.29 5.34
CA HIS A 355 -11.92 18.29 6.22
C HIS A 355 -11.06 18.99 7.28
N ASP A 356 -11.36 18.73 8.56
CA ASP A 356 -10.72 19.36 9.72
C ASP A 356 -10.62 20.89 9.59
N GLY A 357 -11.73 21.53 9.20
CA GLY A 357 -11.85 22.98 9.10
C GLY A 357 -11.19 23.60 7.86
N LYS A 358 -10.62 22.80 6.95
CA LYS A 358 -9.92 23.27 5.74
C LYS A 358 -10.57 22.73 4.47
N PRO A 359 -10.43 23.43 3.32
CA PRO A 359 -10.83 22.88 2.03
C PRO A 359 -10.19 21.53 1.80
N ILE A 360 -10.91 20.60 1.17
CA ILE A 360 -10.33 19.30 0.83
C ILE A 360 -9.36 19.51 -0.35
N PRO A 361 -8.08 19.12 -0.25
CA PRO A 361 -7.15 19.25 -1.38
C PRO A 361 -7.53 18.34 -2.54
N SER A 362 -7.13 18.70 -3.76
CA SER A 362 -7.32 17.85 -4.96
C SER A 362 -6.81 16.42 -4.79
N ASP A 363 -5.67 16.21 -4.15
CA ASP A 363 -5.11 14.87 -3.86
C ASP A 363 -6.05 14.00 -3.03
N LEU A 364 -6.78 14.62 -2.10
CA LEU A 364 -7.78 13.97 -1.24
C LEU A 364 -9.17 13.98 -1.88
N GLY A 365 -9.30 14.45 -3.11
CA GLY A 365 -10.53 14.42 -3.89
C GLY A 365 -11.39 15.67 -3.82
N GLY A 366 -10.84 16.79 -3.36
CA GLY A 366 -11.51 18.08 -3.44
C GLY A 366 -11.62 18.60 -4.87
N PRO A 367 -12.53 19.53 -5.17
CA PRO A 367 -13.17 20.41 -4.20
C PRO A 367 -14.36 19.80 -3.46
N VAL A 368 -14.90 18.69 -3.98
CA VAL A 368 -16.05 17.98 -3.41
C VAL A 368 -15.81 16.49 -3.48
N ARG A 369 -16.05 15.77 -2.39
CA ARG A 369 -15.98 14.31 -2.37
C ARG A 369 -17.17 13.69 -1.63
N LEU A 370 -17.52 12.47 -2.01
CA LEU A 370 -18.42 11.65 -1.24
C LEU A 370 -17.69 11.06 -0.02
N ILE A 371 -18.39 10.99 1.12
CA ILE A 371 -17.96 10.30 2.34
C ILE A 371 -19.04 9.27 2.69
N VAL A 372 -18.67 7.99 2.72
CA VAL A 372 -19.55 6.86 3.02
C VAL A 372 -18.95 6.06 4.18
N PRO A 373 -19.21 6.44 5.45
CA PRO A 373 -18.47 5.93 6.60
C PRO A 373 -18.58 4.43 6.83
N GLN A 374 -19.74 3.84 6.54
CA GLN A 374 -20.02 2.43 6.80
C GLN A 374 -19.40 1.47 5.77
N MET A 375 -18.66 2.01 4.78
CA MET A 375 -18.11 1.24 3.66
C MET A 375 -16.62 1.53 3.44
N TYR A 376 -15.93 0.61 2.78
CA TYR A 376 -14.57 0.85 2.34
C TYR A 376 -14.51 2.03 1.37
N THR A 377 -13.44 2.80 1.49
CA THR A 377 -13.34 4.16 0.94
C THR A 377 -13.26 4.27 -0.58
N TYR A 378 -13.25 3.15 -1.31
CA TYR A 378 -13.47 3.21 -2.75
C TYR A 378 -14.90 3.65 -3.09
N LYS A 379 -15.89 3.38 -2.23
CA LYS A 379 -17.25 3.93 -2.36
C LYS A 379 -17.31 5.45 -2.15
N SER A 380 -16.30 6.04 -1.52
CA SER A 380 -16.20 7.47 -1.22
C SER A 380 -15.56 8.24 -2.39
N VAL A 381 -16.34 8.40 -3.47
CA VAL A 381 -15.95 9.02 -4.75
C VAL A 381 -15.26 10.37 -4.56
N LYS A 382 -14.10 10.52 -5.19
CA LYS A 382 -13.34 11.78 -5.23
C LYS A 382 -13.81 12.66 -6.38
N TRP A 383 -13.59 13.97 -6.27
CA TRP A 383 -13.93 14.95 -7.30
C TRP A 383 -15.41 14.86 -7.73
N LEU A 384 -16.29 14.52 -6.79
CA LEU A 384 -17.69 14.23 -7.06
C LEU A 384 -18.35 15.46 -7.71
N ASN A 385 -18.91 15.28 -8.91
CA ASN A 385 -19.55 16.38 -9.65
C ASN A 385 -20.95 16.03 -10.19
N ARG A 386 -21.35 14.75 -10.17
CA ARG A 386 -22.70 14.36 -10.60
C ARG A 386 -23.23 13.16 -9.81
N ILE A 387 -24.50 13.24 -9.46
CA ILE A 387 -25.31 12.18 -8.87
C ILE A 387 -26.47 11.89 -9.83
N GLU A 388 -26.65 10.64 -10.22
CA GLU A 388 -27.70 10.22 -11.15
C GLU A 388 -28.53 9.09 -10.53
N LEU A 389 -29.85 9.26 -10.55
CA LEU A 389 -30.80 8.25 -10.06
C LEU A 389 -31.26 7.39 -11.23
N ILE A 390 -31.08 6.09 -11.10
CA ILE A 390 -31.40 5.11 -12.15
C ILE A 390 -32.25 3.98 -11.58
N GLN A 391 -33.00 3.31 -12.46
CA GLN A 391 -33.82 2.16 -12.11
C GLN A 391 -32.98 0.89 -12.02
N ASP A 392 -32.00 0.76 -12.92
CA ASP A 392 -31.17 -0.43 -13.03
C ASP A 392 -29.98 -0.41 -12.06
N ASP A 393 -29.26 -1.52 -12.06
CA ASP A 393 -28.01 -1.64 -11.32
C ASP A 393 -26.84 -0.92 -12.05
N HIS A 394 -25.82 -0.51 -11.30
CA HIS A 394 -24.57 0.01 -11.85
C HIS A 394 -23.37 -0.71 -11.24
N ILE A 395 -22.48 -1.21 -12.09
CA ILE A 395 -21.19 -1.78 -11.68
C ILE A 395 -20.15 -0.67 -11.75
N GLY A 396 -19.59 -0.31 -10.60
CA GLY A 396 -18.55 0.73 -10.49
C GLY A 396 -17.17 0.25 -10.94
N TYR A 397 -16.22 1.20 -10.95
CA TYR A 397 -14.87 0.98 -11.48
C TYR A 397 -14.13 -0.19 -10.80
N TRP A 398 -14.23 -0.30 -9.47
CA TRP A 398 -13.53 -1.37 -8.75
C TRP A 398 -14.33 -2.68 -8.74
N GLU A 399 -15.65 -2.61 -8.79
CA GLU A 399 -16.53 -3.76 -8.88
C GLU A 399 -16.28 -4.56 -10.17
N GLU A 400 -16.07 -3.87 -11.29
CA GLU A 400 -15.61 -4.50 -12.56
C GLU A 400 -14.29 -5.28 -12.38
N ARG A 401 -13.49 -4.90 -11.39
CA ARG A 401 -12.18 -5.49 -11.07
C ARG A 401 -12.24 -6.50 -9.93
N GLY A 402 -13.45 -6.95 -9.56
CA GLY A 402 -13.68 -8.00 -8.57
C GLY A 402 -13.69 -7.55 -7.12
N TYR A 403 -13.86 -6.24 -6.87
CA TYR A 403 -14.12 -5.74 -5.52
C TYR A 403 -15.58 -5.99 -5.11
N ASP A 404 -15.81 -6.03 -3.79
CA ASP A 404 -17.15 -6.20 -3.23
C ASP A 404 -18.03 -5.00 -3.57
N LYS A 405 -19.18 -5.24 -4.19
CA LYS A 405 -20.10 -4.18 -4.58
C LYS A 405 -20.62 -3.33 -3.42
N ASN A 406 -20.91 -3.97 -2.28
CA ASN A 406 -21.49 -3.29 -1.12
C ASN A 406 -20.41 -2.73 -0.19
N ALA A 407 -19.20 -3.29 -0.25
CA ALA A 407 -18.03 -2.76 0.43
C ALA A 407 -18.17 -2.56 1.96
N TRP A 408 -19.13 -3.23 2.61
CA TRP A 408 -19.41 -3.01 4.02
C TRP A 408 -18.19 -3.22 4.91
N LEU A 409 -18.03 -2.33 5.89
CA LEU A 409 -17.11 -2.56 6.98
C LEU A 409 -17.63 -3.70 7.89
N PRO A 410 -16.73 -4.43 8.57
CA PRO A 410 -17.13 -5.53 9.47
C PRO A 410 -18.10 -5.11 10.58
N ASP A 411 -17.94 -3.88 11.06
CA ASP A 411 -18.63 -3.23 12.16
C ASP A 411 -19.64 -2.17 11.67
N ALA A 412 -19.97 -2.20 10.39
CA ALA A 412 -20.91 -1.27 9.77
C ALA A 412 -22.30 -1.33 10.42
N LYS A 413 -22.87 -0.16 10.72
CA LYS A 413 -24.28 0.01 11.05
C LYS A 413 -25.08 -0.03 9.75
N ARG A 414 -25.86 -1.09 9.56
CA ARG A 414 -26.61 -1.35 8.31
C ARG A 414 -28.09 -0.99 8.42
N THR A 415 -28.45 -0.15 9.39
CA THR A 415 -29.83 0.12 9.80
C THR A 415 -30.15 1.59 9.65
#